data_AF-A0AAU3F4G5-F1
#
_entry.id   AF-A0AAU3F4G5-F1
#
_cell.length_a   1.000
_cell.length_b   1.000
_cell.length_c   1.000
_cell.angle_alpha   90.00
_cell.angle_beta   90.00
_cell.angle_gamma   90.00
#
_symmetry.space_group_name_H-M   'P 1'
#
loop_
_entity.id
_entity.type
_entity.pdbx_description
1 polymer ?
#
loop_
_entity_poly.entity_id
_entity_poly.type
_entity_poly.pdbx_seq_one_letter_code
_entity_poly.pdbx_strand_id
1 'polypeptide(L)'
;MSAASVSPHGFVAVRGRGYPAAETDAYVAALSQDRDRAWERAARLTVLAKEMEAQAADLREVVSGLAPQTYETLGSRAQCLFALAVEESDELVTGTRNEAQAQVDAAEEAARQRRDSAREEADSVRADADARAQQILRAAQAEADEMRVEARREVKEQRGEAVAAWKEMRRRAESLLADLEREQAERWEATERELADQQGELDTGLAELTAYAESALAEAERTFAEAEEYARHGQQDAEARAAEVIAEAEGRVERIARETERMLREHEESREEMQAHMAHVRNSLTTLTGRAAAEG
;
A
#
# COMPACT_ATOMS: atom_id res chain seq x y z
N MET A 1 40.65 -13.92 39.52
CA MET A 1 41.01 -15.27 39.99
C MET A 1 39.72 -16.02 40.34
N SER A 2 39.08 -16.68 39.39
CA SER A 2 37.89 -17.49 39.70
C SER A 2 38.34 -18.90 40.06
N ALA A 3 38.07 -19.34 41.29
CA ALA A 3 38.30 -20.71 41.69
C ALA A 3 37.44 -21.63 40.82
N ALA A 4 38.07 -22.55 40.09
CA ALA A 4 37.34 -23.65 39.48
C ALA A 4 36.72 -24.47 40.60
N SER A 5 35.41 -24.77 40.49
CA SER A 5 34.75 -25.70 41.41
C SER A 5 35.33 -27.09 41.19
N VAL A 6 36.28 -27.48 42.03
CA VAL A 6 36.84 -28.84 42.04
C VAL A 6 35.71 -29.80 42.35
N SER A 7 35.51 -30.80 41.49
CA SER A 7 34.53 -31.86 41.74
C SER A 7 34.88 -32.60 43.04
N PRO A 8 33.91 -33.08 43.84
CA PRO A 8 34.21 -33.98 44.96
C PRO A 8 34.94 -35.27 44.54
N HIS A 9 34.97 -35.58 43.24
CA HIS A 9 35.71 -36.70 42.65
C HIS A 9 37.08 -36.28 42.06
N GLY A 10 37.59 -35.09 42.38
CA GLY A 10 38.95 -34.63 42.03
C GLY A 10 39.13 -34.00 40.65
N PHE A 11 38.14 -34.09 39.75
CA PHE A 11 38.22 -33.51 38.40
C PHE A 11 38.24 -31.98 38.41
N VAL A 12 39.11 -31.40 37.57
CA VAL A 12 39.15 -29.95 37.32
C VAL A 12 38.21 -29.60 36.17
N ALA A 13 37.18 -28.82 36.44
CA ALA A 13 36.27 -28.33 35.40
C ALA A 13 37.00 -27.37 34.44
N VAL A 14 37.34 -27.86 33.24
CA VAL A 14 37.96 -27.03 32.18
C VAL A 14 36.95 -26.01 31.68
N ARG A 15 37.44 -24.83 31.27
CA ARG A 15 36.64 -23.69 30.81
C ARG A 15 36.04 -23.95 29.41
N GLY A 16 35.10 -24.89 29.32
CA GLY A 16 34.41 -25.28 28.09
C GLY A 16 33.75 -26.66 28.15
N ARG A 17 32.45 -26.70 28.51
CA ARG A 17 31.44 -27.73 28.17
C ARG A 17 31.78 -29.24 28.30
N GLY A 18 32.82 -29.65 29.01
CA GLY A 18 33.10 -31.07 29.26
C GLY A 18 34.02 -31.34 30.44
N TYR A 19 34.00 -32.57 30.92
CA TYR A 19 35.06 -33.10 31.77
C TYR A 19 36.36 -33.20 30.93
N PRO A 20 37.54 -32.98 31.54
CA PRO A 20 38.81 -33.25 30.86
C PRO A 20 38.91 -34.74 30.51
N ALA A 21 38.66 -35.07 29.24
CA ALA A 21 38.56 -36.46 28.76
C ALA A 21 39.77 -37.31 29.18
N ALA A 22 40.98 -36.76 29.08
CA ALA A 22 42.21 -37.44 29.51
C ALA A 22 42.25 -37.80 31.02
N GLU A 23 41.66 -36.98 31.91
CA GLU A 23 41.55 -37.32 33.35
C GLU A 23 40.49 -38.40 33.58
N THR A 24 39.36 -38.31 32.88
CA THR A 24 38.28 -39.32 32.96
C THR A 24 38.75 -40.67 32.41
N ASP A 25 39.42 -40.69 31.26
CA ASP A 25 39.99 -41.88 30.63
C ASP A 25 41.07 -42.51 31.51
N ALA A 26 41.95 -41.69 32.11
CA ALA A 26 42.95 -42.17 33.07
C ALA A 26 42.32 -42.81 34.32
N TYR A 27 41.26 -42.22 34.85
CA TYR A 27 40.52 -42.75 36.00
C TYR A 27 39.80 -44.07 35.67
N VAL A 28 39.12 -44.14 34.52
CA VAL A 28 38.46 -45.36 34.03
C VAL A 28 39.48 -46.47 33.73
N ALA A 29 40.65 -46.13 33.19
CA ALA A 29 41.75 -47.07 32.98
C ALA A 29 42.31 -47.62 34.30
N ALA A 30 42.48 -46.79 35.33
CA ALA A 30 42.90 -47.22 36.65
C ALA A 30 41.87 -48.19 37.29
N LEU A 31 40.58 -47.83 37.28
CA LEU A 31 39.50 -48.72 37.75
C LEU A 31 39.44 -50.04 36.99
N SER A 32 39.67 -50.02 35.67
CA SER A 32 39.71 -51.23 34.85
C SER A 32 40.90 -52.12 35.22
N GLN A 33 42.07 -51.53 35.45
CA GLN A 33 43.26 -52.27 35.87
C GLN A 33 43.09 -52.89 37.26
N ASP A 34 42.46 -52.19 38.21
CA ASP A 34 42.19 -52.73 39.54
C ASP A 34 41.11 -53.82 39.54
N ARG A 35 40.08 -53.69 38.69
CA ARG A 35 39.14 -54.79 38.38
C ARG A 35 39.91 -56.01 37.87
N ASP A 36 40.76 -55.84 36.88
CA ASP A 36 41.45 -56.97 36.23
C ASP A 36 42.42 -57.66 37.19
N ARG A 37 43.15 -56.90 38.03
CA ARG A 37 43.93 -57.43 39.17
C ARG A 37 43.09 -58.23 40.16
N ALA A 38 41.89 -57.76 40.50
CA ALA A 38 40.99 -58.47 41.40
C ALA A 38 40.48 -59.79 40.78
N TRP A 39 40.17 -59.79 39.49
CA TRP A 39 39.80 -60.99 38.73
C TRP A 39 40.94 -62.00 38.63
N GLU A 40 42.17 -61.56 38.33
CA GLU A 40 43.35 -62.44 38.37
C GLU A 40 43.56 -63.07 39.76
N ARG A 41 43.42 -62.27 40.82
CA ARG A 41 43.57 -62.78 42.20
C ARG A 41 42.48 -63.80 42.53
N ALA A 42 41.23 -63.54 42.14
CA ALA A 42 40.14 -64.49 42.32
C ALA A 42 40.43 -65.82 41.59
N ALA A 43 40.83 -65.75 40.32
CA ALA A 43 41.17 -66.95 39.53
C ALA A 43 42.31 -67.76 40.16
N ARG A 44 43.39 -67.12 40.63
CA ARG A 44 44.49 -67.80 41.34
C ARG A 44 44.03 -68.48 42.63
N LEU A 45 43.18 -67.82 43.42
CA LEU A 45 42.61 -68.39 44.64
C LEU A 45 41.67 -69.56 44.35
N THR A 46 40.88 -69.51 43.27
CA THR A 46 40.04 -70.63 42.83
C THR A 46 40.86 -71.84 42.38
N VAL A 47 42.01 -71.64 41.73
CA VAL A 47 42.93 -72.74 41.38
C VAL A 47 43.52 -73.36 42.65
N LEU A 48 44.06 -72.54 43.55
CA LEU A 48 44.64 -73.01 44.81
C LEU A 48 43.62 -73.77 45.67
N ALA A 49 42.37 -73.30 45.74
CA ALA A 49 41.30 -74.00 46.45
C ALA A 49 41.07 -75.41 45.87
N LYS A 50 41.02 -75.56 44.55
CA LYS A 50 40.87 -76.87 43.88
C LYS A 50 42.07 -77.79 44.09
N GLU A 51 43.28 -77.24 44.09
CA GLU A 51 44.50 -78.00 44.41
C GLU A 51 44.47 -78.53 45.86
N MET A 52 44.05 -77.69 46.81
CA MET A 52 43.89 -78.09 48.21
C MET A 52 42.74 -79.09 48.41
N GLU A 53 41.62 -78.96 47.68
CA GLU A 53 40.52 -79.93 47.69
C GLU A 53 40.96 -81.30 47.17
N ALA A 54 41.76 -81.34 46.10
CA ALA A 54 42.33 -82.57 45.55
C ALA A 54 43.30 -83.23 46.54
N GLN A 55 44.27 -82.48 47.08
CA GLN A 55 45.19 -82.98 48.11
C GLN A 55 44.46 -83.52 49.34
N ALA A 56 43.39 -82.85 49.77
CA ALA A 56 42.54 -83.31 50.86
C ALA A 56 41.71 -84.57 50.51
N ALA A 57 41.37 -84.78 49.24
CA ALA A 57 40.75 -86.02 48.78
C ALA A 57 41.74 -87.19 48.77
N ASP A 58 42.94 -86.99 48.21
CA ASP A 58 44.02 -88.00 48.20
C ASP A 58 44.38 -88.45 49.63
N LEU A 59 44.50 -87.51 50.56
CA LEU A 59 44.77 -87.81 51.97
C LEU A 59 43.63 -88.61 52.63
N ARG A 60 42.36 -88.31 52.29
CA ARG A 60 41.21 -89.11 52.79
C ARG A 60 41.23 -90.52 52.21
N GLU A 61 41.58 -90.70 50.94
CA GLU A 61 41.72 -92.02 50.32
C GLU A 61 42.77 -92.86 51.05
N VAL A 62 43.97 -92.30 51.26
CA VAL A 62 45.06 -92.93 52.03
C VAL A 62 44.59 -93.31 53.45
N VAL A 63 43.89 -92.42 54.16
CA VAL A 63 43.37 -92.70 55.50
C VAL A 63 42.30 -93.79 55.48
N SER A 64 41.41 -93.82 54.48
CA SER A 64 40.36 -94.85 54.35
C SER A 64 40.90 -96.24 54.02
N GLY A 65 42.11 -96.33 53.47
CA GLY A 65 42.83 -97.59 53.26
C GLY A 65 43.49 -98.15 54.52
N LEU A 66 43.53 -97.41 55.63
CA LEU A 66 44.05 -97.88 56.91
C LEU A 66 43.00 -98.71 57.65
N ALA A 67 43.43 -99.80 58.30
CA ALA A 67 42.55 -100.57 59.18
C ALA A 67 42.08 -99.71 60.37
N PRO A 68 40.81 -99.84 60.83
CA PRO A 68 40.30 -99.07 61.98
C PRO A 68 41.16 -99.26 63.23
N GLN A 69 41.83 -98.18 63.67
CA GLN A 69 42.75 -98.22 64.80
C GLN A 69 41.99 -98.03 66.12
N THR A 70 41.64 -99.13 66.80
CA THR A 70 41.00 -99.07 68.12
C THR A 70 41.99 -99.00 69.28
N TYR A 71 43.29 -99.21 69.02
CA TYR A 71 44.39 -99.23 70.01
C TYR A 71 44.17 -100.17 71.22
N GLU A 72 43.27 -101.16 71.11
CA GLU A 72 42.97 -102.15 72.16
C GLU A 72 44.22 -102.85 72.72
N THR A 73 45.18 -103.17 71.85
CA THR A 73 46.45 -103.84 72.21
C THR A 73 47.39 -102.99 73.07
N LEU A 74 47.13 -101.68 73.22
CA LEU A 74 47.89 -100.75 74.06
C LEU A 74 47.17 -100.44 75.40
N GLY A 75 45.98 -101.00 75.61
CA GLY A 75 45.21 -100.89 76.86
C GLY A 75 44.25 -99.68 76.93
N SER A 76 43.42 -99.67 77.97
CA SER A 76 42.28 -98.74 78.12
C SER A 76 42.67 -97.26 78.11
N ARG A 77 43.88 -96.91 78.59
CA ARG A 77 44.38 -95.53 78.54
C ARG A 77 44.66 -95.06 77.12
N ALA A 78 45.06 -95.94 76.21
CA ALA A 78 45.27 -95.60 74.80
C ALA A 78 43.93 -95.41 74.07
N GLN A 79 42.94 -96.26 74.35
CA GLN A 79 41.57 -96.12 73.82
C GLN A 79 40.94 -94.78 74.23
N CYS A 80 41.07 -94.39 75.50
CA CYS A 80 40.53 -93.13 76.02
C CYS A 80 41.19 -91.91 75.35
N LEU A 81 42.51 -91.93 75.16
CA LEU A 81 43.23 -90.89 74.42
C LEU A 81 42.82 -90.82 72.94
N PHE A 82 42.56 -91.97 72.30
CA PHE A 82 42.07 -92.01 70.92
C PHE A 82 40.65 -91.46 70.79
N ALA A 83 39.74 -91.83 71.69
CA ALA A 83 38.37 -91.31 71.70
C ALA A 83 38.34 -89.78 71.85
N LEU A 84 39.12 -89.23 72.78
CA LEU A 84 39.28 -87.78 72.94
C LEU A 84 39.86 -87.12 71.68
N ALA A 85 40.85 -87.75 71.03
CA ALA A 85 41.43 -87.21 69.80
C ALA A 85 40.45 -87.22 68.61
N VAL A 86 39.49 -88.14 68.58
CA VAL A 86 38.40 -88.14 67.58
C VAL A 86 37.38 -87.03 67.89
N GLU A 87 36.98 -86.87 69.15
CA GLU A 87 36.08 -85.80 69.61
C GLU A 87 36.65 -84.40 69.28
N GLU A 88 37.90 -84.14 69.68
CA GLU A 88 38.63 -82.90 69.37
C GLU A 88 38.78 -82.67 67.85
N SER A 89 38.95 -83.75 67.05
CA SER A 89 39.03 -83.67 65.59
C SER A 89 37.69 -83.28 64.96
N ASP A 90 36.57 -83.86 65.42
CA ASP A 90 35.24 -83.55 64.92
C ASP A 90 34.79 -82.13 65.33
N GLU A 91 35.14 -81.69 66.55
CA GLU A 91 34.97 -80.31 66.99
C GLU A 91 35.79 -79.34 66.12
N LEU A 92 37.08 -79.62 65.87
CA LEU A 92 37.94 -78.79 65.03
C LEU A 92 37.43 -78.70 63.58
N VAL A 93 37.01 -79.82 62.99
CA VAL A 93 36.44 -79.85 61.63
C VAL A 93 35.12 -79.09 61.55
N THR A 94 34.28 -79.17 62.59
CA THR A 94 33.00 -78.45 62.64
C THR A 94 33.21 -76.95 62.86
N GLY A 95 34.10 -76.58 63.79
CA GLY A 95 34.50 -75.19 64.06
C GLY A 95 35.08 -74.51 62.82
N THR A 96 36.09 -75.11 62.19
CA THR A 96 36.72 -74.55 60.98
C THR A 96 35.77 -74.43 59.80
N ARG A 97 34.79 -75.33 59.62
CA ARG A 97 33.71 -75.20 58.62
C ARG A 97 32.80 -74.01 58.91
N ASN A 98 32.37 -73.85 60.17
CA ASN A 98 31.51 -72.75 60.58
C ASN A 98 32.23 -71.40 60.44
N GLU A 99 33.51 -71.32 60.80
CA GLU A 99 34.35 -70.14 60.59
C GLU A 99 34.52 -69.82 59.10
N ALA A 100 34.79 -70.83 58.26
CA ALA A 100 34.92 -70.64 56.82
C ALA A 100 33.60 -70.12 56.19
N GLN A 101 32.46 -70.68 56.59
CA GLN A 101 31.14 -70.19 56.12
C GLN A 101 30.89 -68.75 56.58
N ALA A 102 31.16 -68.43 57.84
CA ALA A 102 31.00 -67.06 58.36
C ALA A 102 31.88 -66.03 57.63
N GLN A 103 33.10 -66.42 57.21
CA GLN A 103 33.97 -65.57 56.38
C GLN A 103 33.40 -65.36 54.96
N VAL A 104 32.79 -66.40 54.36
CA VAL A 104 32.11 -66.28 53.06
C VAL A 104 30.89 -65.36 53.17
N ASP A 105 30.02 -65.59 54.15
CA ASP A 105 28.80 -64.80 54.37
C ASP A 105 29.12 -63.31 54.59
N ALA A 106 30.14 -63.03 55.41
CA ALA A 106 30.63 -61.67 55.65
C ALA A 106 31.24 -61.02 54.39
N ALA A 107 31.97 -61.78 53.58
CA ALA A 107 32.53 -61.29 52.32
C ALA A 107 31.45 -61.00 51.27
N GLU A 108 30.42 -61.84 51.18
CA GLU A 108 29.27 -61.59 50.30
C GLU A 108 28.49 -60.35 50.74
N GLU A 109 28.25 -60.18 52.04
CA GLU A 109 27.51 -59.04 52.57
C GLU A 109 28.27 -57.73 52.34
N ALA A 110 29.58 -57.71 52.61
CA ALA A 110 30.45 -56.57 52.27
C ALA A 110 30.59 -56.32 50.75
N ALA A 111 30.25 -57.31 49.90
CA ALA A 111 30.17 -57.14 48.45
C ALA A 111 28.81 -56.60 47.99
N ARG A 112 27.70 -57.02 48.63
CA ARG A 112 26.35 -56.45 48.42
C ARG A 112 26.34 -54.97 48.79
N GLN A 113 26.69 -54.63 50.03
CA GLN A 113 26.72 -53.26 50.53
C GLN A 113 27.56 -52.31 49.66
N ARG A 114 28.72 -52.75 49.17
CA ARG A 114 29.54 -51.95 48.24
C ARG A 114 28.94 -51.78 46.85
N ARG A 115 28.19 -52.76 46.35
CA ARG A 115 27.46 -52.65 45.07
C ARG A 115 26.29 -51.68 45.19
N ASP A 116 25.55 -51.76 46.30
CA ASP A 116 24.37 -50.95 46.54
C ASP A 116 24.76 -49.48 46.78
N SER A 117 25.76 -49.22 47.63
CA SER A 117 26.34 -47.88 47.81
C SER A 117 26.88 -47.29 46.50
N ALA A 118 27.66 -48.04 45.70
CA ALA A 118 28.14 -47.57 44.40
C ALA A 118 26.99 -47.33 43.39
N ARG A 119 25.87 -48.04 43.53
CA ARG A 119 24.67 -47.86 42.71
C ARG A 119 23.92 -46.59 43.09
N GLU A 120 23.72 -46.35 44.38
CA GLU A 120 23.09 -45.13 44.92
C GLU A 120 23.89 -43.88 44.53
N GLU A 121 25.22 -43.89 44.69
CA GLU A 121 26.09 -42.80 44.25
C GLU A 121 25.98 -42.56 42.74
N ALA A 122 26.03 -43.61 41.92
CA ALA A 122 25.93 -43.49 40.47
C ALA A 122 24.56 -42.99 39.99
N ASP A 123 23.48 -43.37 40.67
CA ASP A 123 22.12 -42.90 40.36
C ASP A 123 21.89 -41.46 40.84
N SER A 124 22.47 -41.08 41.99
CA SER A 124 22.52 -39.69 42.47
C SER A 124 23.26 -38.77 41.49
N VAL A 125 24.47 -39.14 41.05
CA VAL A 125 25.26 -38.36 40.07
C VAL A 125 24.51 -38.21 38.74
N ARG A 126 23.78 -39.23 38.28
CA ARG A 126 22.94 -39.13 37.07
C ARG A 126 21.76 -38.18 37.28
N ALA A 127 21.03 -38.29 38.39
CA ALA A 127 19.91 -37.39 38.70
C ALA A 127 20.37 -35.91 38.76
N ASP A 128 21.53 -35.66 39.36
CA ASP A 128 22.18 -34.35 39.44
C ASP A 128 22.59 -33.79 38.07
N ALA A 129 23.07 -34.65 37.17
CA ALA A 129 23.43 -34.30 35.80
C ALA A 129 22.18 -34.00 34.96
N ASP A 130 21.14 -34.83 35.05
CA ASP A 130 19.86 -34.65 34.36
C ASP A 130 19.14 -33.38 34.84
N ALA A 131 19.13 -33.11 36.14
CA ALA A 131 18.56 -31.88 36.70
C ALA A 131 19.28 -30.63 36.16
N ARG A 132 20.61 -30.64 36.12
CA ARG A 132 21.42 -29.55 35.54
C ARG A 132 21.20 -29.41 34.02
N ALA A 133 21.12 -30.52 33.29
CA ALA A 133 20.81 -30.49 31.85
C ALA A 133 19.43 -29.87 31.57
N GLN A 134 18.41 -30.28 32.34
CA GLN A 134 17.07 -29.69 32.25
C GLN A 134 17.06 -28.21 32.62
N GLN A 135 17.80 -27.78 33.64
CA GLN A 135 17.91 -26.36 34.02
C GLN A 135 18.53 -25.54 32.89
N ILE A 136 19.62 -26.02 32.28
CA ILE A 136 20.28 -25.36 31.14
C ILE A 136 19.34 -25.25 29.94
N LEU A 137 18.60 -26.33 29.61
CA LEU A 137 17.64 -26.32 28.50
C LEU A 137 16.48 -25.33 28.75
N ARG A 138 15.92 -25.30 29.96
CA ARG A 138 14.86 -24.35 30.33
C ARG A 138 15.34 -22.90 30.29
N ALA A 139 16.56 -22.63 30.75
CA ALA A 139 17.17 -21.30 30.69
C ALA A 139 17.38 -20.84 29.24
N ALA A 140 17.98 -21.70 28.40
CA ALA A 140 18.21 -21.41 26.99
C ALA A 140 16.88 -21.23 26.21
N GLN A 141 15.83 -21.97 26.57
CA GLN A 141 14.51 -21.78 25.97
C GLN A 141 13.87 -20.46 26.41
N ALA A 142 13.96 -20.08 27.69
CA ALA A 142 13.45 -18.80 28.19
C ALA A 142 14.16 -17.61 27.52
N GLU A 143 15.49 -17.65 27.40
CA GLU A 143 16.29 -16.64 26.68
C GLU A 143 15.89 -16.54 25.20
N ALA A 144 15.69 -17.69 24.52
CA ALA A 144 15.23 -17.72 23.14
C ALA A 144 13.81 -17.16 22.96
N ASP A 145 12.89 -17.43 23.88
CA ASP A 145 11.53 -16.91 23.85
C ASP A 145 11.49 -15.40 24.18
N GLU A 146 12.33 -14.92 25.10
CA GLU A 146 12.51 -13.49 25.41
C GLU A 146 13.01 -12.71 24.17
N MET A 147 14.10 -13.15 23.54
CA MET A 147 14.61 -12.57 22.29
C MET A 147 13.55 -12.55 21.18
N ARG A 148 12.74 -13.61 21.07
CA ARG A 148 11.64 -13.68 20.08
C ARG A 148 10.49 -12.71 20.39
N VAL A 149 10.19 -12.47 21.67
CA VAL A 149 9.16 -11.50 22.08
C VAL A 149 9.66 -10.07 21.86
N GLU A 150 10.91 -9.77 22.22
CA GLU A 150 11.53 -8.47 22.02
C GLU A 150 11.59 -8.10 20.54
N ALA A 151 12.15 -8.95 19.68
CA ALA A 151 12.22 -8.71 18.24
C ALA A 151 10.83 -8.51 17.59
N ARG A 152 9.80 -9.24 18.08
CA ARG A 152 8.41 -9.03 17.63
C ARG A 152 7.83 -7.70 18.12
N ARG A 153 8.20 -7.25 19.32
CA ARG A 153 7.80 -5.94 19.86
C ARG A 153 8.40 -4.82 19.02
N GLU A 154 9.70 -4.89 18.76
CA GLU A 154 10.45 -3.91 17.97
C GLU A 154 9.92 -3.82 16.54
N VAL A 155 9.76 -4.94 15.83
CA VAL A 155 9.19 -4.95 14.46
C VAL A 155 7.77 -4.38 14.42
N LYS A 156 6.97 -4.61 15.47
CA LYS A 156 5.61 -4.04 15.58
C LYS A 156 5.66 -2.52 15.82
N GLU A 157 6.61 -2.04 16.62
CA GLU A 157 6.84 -0.64 16.95
C GLU A 157 7.31 0.13 15.70
N GLN A 158 8.40 -0.31 15.06
CA GLN A 158 8.92 0.23 13.79
C GLN A 158 7.84 0.27 12.68
N ARG A 159 7.05 -0.81 12.53
CA ARG A 159 5.93 -0.84 11.58
C ARG A 159 4.83 0.16 11.95
N GLY A 160 4.57 0.36 13.25
CA GLY A 160 3.63 1.36 13.74
C GLY A 160 4.06 2.78 13.38
N GLU A 161 5.33 3.12 13.63
CA GLU A 161 5.94 4.40 13.28
C GLU A 161 5.93 4.64 11.77
N ALA A 162 6.35 3.66 10.97
CA ALA A 162 6.34 3.78 9.50
C ALA A 162 4.93 4.01 8.93
N VAL A 163 3.91 3.33 9.47
CA VAL A 163 2.51 3.54 9.07
C VAL A 163 1.99 4.91 9.54
N ALA A 164 2.39 5.38 10.73
CA ALA A 164 2.02 6.71 11.21
C ALA A 164 2.65 7.83 10.35
N ALA A 165 3.94 7.72 10.04
CA ALA A 165 4.65 8.63 9.15
C ALA A 165 4.03 8.66 7.74
N TRP A 166 3.69 7.50 7.17
CA TRP A 166 3.02 7.43 5.87
C TRP A 166 1.63 8.10 5.89
N LYS A 167 0.83 7.87 6.94
CA LYS A 167 -0.48 8.53 7.09
C LYS A 167 -0.36 10.05 7.19
N GLU A 168 0.63 10.54 7.94
CA GLU A 168 0.89 11.97 8.08
C GLU A 168 1.37 12.60 6.76
N MET A 169 2.24 11.93 6.00
CA MET A 169 2.65 12.37 4.67
C MET A 169 1.48 12.39 3.69
N ARG A 170 0.62 11.37 3.71
CA ARG A 170 -0.60 11.34 2.90
C ARG A 170 -1.53 12.51 3.24
N ARG A 171 -1.79 12.76 4.53
CA ARG A 171 -2.62 13.89 5.00
C ARG A 171 -2.06 15.24 4.53
N ARG A 172 -0.74 15.42 4.55
CA ARG A 172 -0.07 16.63 4.03
C ARG A 172 -0.24 16.76 2.52
N ALA A 173 -0.07 15.67 1.77
CA ALA A 173 -0.27 15.67 0.33
C ALA A 173 -1.73 15.97 -0.07
N GLU A 174 -2.70 15.40 0.65
CA GLU A 174 -4.13 15.70 0.47
C GLU A 174 -4.45 17.18 0.77
N SER A 175 -3.84 17.76 1.82
CA SER A 175 -3.97 19.21 2.10
C SER A 175 -3.37 20.07 0.99
N LEU A 176 -2.14 19.77 0.55
CA LEU A 176 -1.46 20.52 -0.52
C LEU A 176 -2.22 20.44 -1.83
N LEU A 177 -2.83 19.29 -2.15
CA LEU A 177 -3.68 19.15 -3.33
C LEU A 177 -4.93 20.03 -3.24
N ALA A 178 -5.63 20.03 -2.10
CA ALA A 178 -6.79 20.89 -1.88
C ALA A 178 -6.44 22.39 -1.92
N ASP A 179 -5.28 22.79 -1.39
CA ASP A 179 -4.78 24.17 -1.49
C ASP A 179 -4.48 24.55 -2.95
N LEU A 180 -3.89 23.66 -3.75
CA LEU A 180 -3.63 23.85 -5.19
C LEU A 180 -4.91 23.87 -6.05
N GLU A 181 -5.92 23.08 -5.68
CA GLU A 181 -7.24 23.09 -6.32
C GLU A 181 -7.96 24.41 -6.04
N ARG A 182 -7.90 24.91 -4.80
CA ARG A 182 -8.43 26.24 -4.43
C ARG A 182 -7.72 27.36 -5.19
N GLU A 183 -6.38 27.38 -5.20
CA GLU A 183 -5.63 28.40 -5.95
C GLU A 183 -5.96 28.39 -7.46
N GLN A 184 -6.20 27.22 -8.04
CA GLN A 184 -6.63 27.12 -9.44
C GLN A 184 -8.05 27.65 -9.62
N ALA A 185 -9.00 27.29 -8.75
CA ALA A 185 -10.36 27.83 -8.80
C ALA A 185 -10.38 29.36 -8.66
N GLU A 186 -9.63 29.92 -7.71
CA GLU A 186 -9.49 31.38 -7.53
C GLU A 186 -8.93 32.07 -8.78
N ARG A 187 -7.93 31.46 -9.45
CA ARG A 187 -7.39 31.96 -10.73
C ARG A 187 -8.40 31.86 -11.86
N TRP A 188 -9.13 30.75 -11.98
CA TRP A 188 -10.18 30.58 -13.00
C TRP A 188 -11.29 31.62 -12.82
N GLU A 189 -11.83 31.78 -11.62
CA GLU A 189 -12.84 32.80 -11.34
C GLU A 189 -12.31 34.23 -11.58
N ALA A 190 -11.03 34.51 -11.34
CA ALA A 190 -10.43 35.80 -11.67
C ALA A 190 -10.41 36.02 -13.20
N THR A 191 -9.96 35.04 -13.98
CA THR A 191 -9.97 35.13 -15.45
C THR A 191 -11.38 35.18 -16.05
N GLU A 192 -12.36 34.50 -15.44
CA GLU A 192 -13.77 34.58 -15.87
C GLU A 192 -14.36 35.98 -15.62
N ARG A 193 -14.03 36.62 -14.48
CA ARG A 193 -14.42 38.02 -14.21
C ARG A 193 -13.76 38.98 -15.20
N GLU A 194 -12.44 38.87 -15.42
CA GLU A 194 -11.72 39.72 -16.38
C GLU A 194 -12.28 39.60 -17.81
N LEU A 195 -12.67 38.38 -18.23
CA LEU A 195 -13.32 38.15 -19.53
C LEU A 195 -14.75 38.70 -19.58
N ALA A 196 -15.53 38.57 -18.50
CA ALA A 196 -16.88 39.13 -18.41
C ALA A 196 -16.88 40.67 -18.41
N ASP A 197 -15.92 41.29 -17.73
CA ASP A 197 -15.73 42.74 -17.71
C ASP A 197 -15.35 43.23 -19.13
N GLN A 198 -14.39 42.59 -19.80
CA GLN A 198 -14.03 42.89 -21.19
C GLN A 198 -15.20 42.70 -22.18
N GLN A 199 -16.02 41.66 -22.00
CA GLN A 199 -17.24 41.46 -22.79
C GLN A 199 -18.24 42.60 -22.56
N GLY A 200 -18.45 43.01 -21.30
CA GLY A 200 -19.32 44.14 -20.96
C GLY A 200 -18.86 45.48 -21.54
N GLU A 201 -17.54 45.74 -21.55
CA GLU A 201 -16.96 46.92 -22.21
C GLU A 201 -17.20 46.89 -23.73
N LEU A 202 -16.97 45.74 -24.38
CA LEU A 202 -17.21 45.57 -25.82
C LEU A 202 -18.69 45.69 -26.18
N ASP A 203 -19.60 45.06 -25.44
CA ASP A 203 -21.04 45.15 -25.65
C ASP A 203 -21.55 46.59 -25.46
N THR A 204 -21.02 47.32 -24.48
CA THR A 204 -21.33 48.74 -24.27
C THR A 204 -20.87 49.58 -25.45
N GLY A 205 -19.62 49.42 -25.90
CA GLY A 205 -19.08 50.15 -27.06
C GLY A 205 -19.80 49.81 -28.37
N LEU A 206 -20.24 48.56 -28.56
CA LEU A 206 -21.06 48.15 -29.69
C LEU A 206 -22.46 48.76 -29.63
N ALA A 207 -23.08 48.84 -28.46
CA ALA A 207 -24.38 49.48 -28.27
C ALA A 207 -24.30 51.00 -28.55
N GLU A 208 -23.28 51.69 -28.06
CA GLU A 208 -23.03 53.11 -28.34
C GLU A 208 -22.79 53.38 -29.84
N LEU A 209 -21.95 52.57 -30.49
CA LEU A 209 -21.69 52.69 -31.93
C LEU A 209 -22.93 52.40 -32.77
N THR A 210 -23.75 51.42 -32.36
CA THR A 210 -25.02 51.09 -33.03
C THR A 210 -26.01 52.23 -32.89
N ALA A 211 -26.21 52.77 -31.68
CA ALA A 211 -27.09 53.92 -31.45
C ALA A 211 -26.63 55.17 -32.21
N TYR A 212 -25.32 55.40 -32.31
CA TYR A 212 -24.77 56.47 -33.16
C TYR A 212 -25.06 56.24 -34.65
N ALA A 213 -24.85 55.02 -35.14
CA ALA A 213 -25.12 54.67 -36.54
C ALA A 213 -26.62 54.75 -36.89
N GLU A 214 -27.51 54.31 -35.99
CA GLU A 214 -28.96 54.45 -36.13
C GLU A 214 -29.39 55.93 -36.12
N SER A 215 -28.80 56.75 -35.25
CA SER A 215 -29.06 58.19 -35.21
C SER A 215 -28.59 58.89 -36.51
N ALA A 216 -27.40 58.54 -37.00
CA ALA A 216 -26.85 59.08 -38.24
C ALA A 216 -27.66 58.63 -39.47
N LEU A 217 -28.13 57.37 -39.48
CA LEU A 217 -29.04 56.87 -40.51
C LEU A 217 -30.38 57.62 -40.48
N ALA A 218 -30.98 57.82 -39.31
CA ALA A 218 -32.23 58.57 -39.18
C ALA A 218 -32.09 60.06 -39.58
N GLU A 219 -30.92 60.66 -39.40
CA GLU A 219 -30.61 62.01 -39.90
C GLU A 219 -30.41 62.03 -41.43
N ALA A 220 -29.73 61.02 -41.99
CA ALA A 220 -29.60 60.84 -43.43
C ALA A 220 -30.95 60.58 -44.12
N GLU A 221 -31.84 59.79 -43.50
CA GLU A 221 -33.20 59.53 -44.00
C GLU A 221 -34.06 60.80 -43.97
N ARG A 222 -33.98 61.61 -42.91
CA ARG A 222 -34.67 62.91 -42.84
C ARG A 222 -34.18 63.88 -43.91
N THR A 223 -32.87 64.07 -44.04
CA THR A 223 -32.29 64.97 -45.04
C THR A 223 -32.55 64.49 -46.47
N PHE A 224 -32.59 63.16 -46.70
CA PHE A 224 -33.05 62.59 -47.96
C PHE A 224 -34.52 62.88 -48.23
N ALA A 225 -35.41 62.68 -47.25
CA ALA A 225 -36.85 62.98 -47.40
C ALA A 225 -37.12 64.48 -47.62
N GLU A 226 -36.40 65.37 -46.91
CA GLU A 226 -36.44 66.82 -47.12
C GLU A 226 -35.96 67.21 -48.54
N ALA A 227 -34.90 66.57 -49.03
CA ALA A 227 -34.41 66.77 -50.39
C ALA A 227 -35.38 66.21 -51.45
N GLU A 228 -36.04 65.09 -51.17
CA GLU A 228 -37.06 64.51 -52.06
C GLU A 228 -38.31 65.40 -52.12
N GLU A 229 -38.81 65.90 -50.98
CA GLU A 229 -39.91 66.87 -50.95
C GLU A 229 -39.53 68.21 -51.61
N TYR A 230 -38.30 68.71 -51.40
CA TYR A 230 -37.81 69.88 -52.12
C TYR A 230 -37.73 69.65 -53.64
N ALA A 231 -37.30 68.47 -54.08
CA ALA A 231 -37.28 68.10 -55.49
C ALA A 231 -38.69 67.94 -56.08
N ARG A 232 -39.63 67.33 -55.34
CA ARG A 232 -41.04 67.22 -55.70
C ARG A 232 -41.69 68.60 -55.84
N HIS A 233 -41.49 69.48 -54.86
CA HIS A 233 -41.97 70.86 -54.92
C HIS A 233 -41.31 71.64 -56.06
N GLY A 234 -39.99 71.53 -56.26
CA GLY A 234 -39.30 72.16 -57.38
C GLY A 234 -39.79 71.68 -58.75
N GLN A 235 -40.14 70.40 -58.87
CA GLN A 235 -40.78 69.84 -60.06
C GLN A 235 -42.22 70.36 -60.24
N GLN A 236 -43.05 70.36 -59.18
CA GLN A 236 -44.40 70.92 -59.22
C GLN A 236 -44.40 72.41 -59.59
N ASP A 237 -43.46 73.18 -59.05
CA ASP A 237 -43.21 74.59 -59.37
C ASP A 237 -42.79 74.78 -60.84
N ALA A 238 -41.98 73.88 -61.38
CA ALA A 238 -41.55 73.90 -62.78
C ALA A 238 -42.70 73.51 -63.72
N GLU A 239 -43.51 72.51 -63.35
CA GLU A 239 -44.72 72.11 -64.07
C GLU A 239 -45.79 73.20 -64.05
N ALA A 240 -45.98 73.86 -62.90
CA ALA A 240 -46.89 75.01 -62.75
C ALA A 240 -46.43 76.21 -63.58
N ARG A 241 -45.13 76.56 -63.56
CA ARG A 241 -44.56 77.62 -64.42
C ARG A 241 -44.62 77.26 -65.90
N ALA A 242 -44.44 75.98 -66.27
CA ALA A 242 -44.61 75.54 -67.65
C ALA A 242 -46.07 75.68 -68.10
N ALA A 243 -47.03 75.29 -67.25
CA ALA A 243 -48.46 75.49 -67.51
C ALA A 243 -48.84 76.98 -67.58
N GLU A 244 -48.28 77.84 -66.73
CA GLU A 244 -48.47 79.29 -66.76
C GLU A 244 -47.91 79.90 -68.05
N VAL A 245 -46.70 79.54 -68.47
CA VAL A 245 -46.11 79.99 -69.74
C VAL A 245 -46.90 79.50 -70.95
N ILE A 246 -47.44 78.28 -70.91
CA ILE A 246 -48.35 77.76 -71.95
C ILE A 246 -49.65 78.57 -71.96
N ALA A 247 -50.26 78.83 -70.80
CA ALA A 247 -51.49 79.64 -70.70
C ALA A 247 -51.26 81.11 -71.11
N GLU A 248 -50.10 81.71 -70.80
CA GLU A 248 -49.71 83.02 -71.31
C GLU A 248 -49.54 82.98 -72.84
N ALA A 249 -48.91 81.95 -73.39
CA ALA A 249 -48.73 81.78 -74.83
C ALA A 249 -50.07 81.59 -75.54
N GLU A 250 -50.97 80.76 -75.02
CA GLU A 250 -52.35 80.58 -75.48
C GLU A 250 -53.13 81.89 -75.38
N GLY A 251 -53.07 82.61 -74.25
CA GLY A 251 -53.68 83.94 -74.10
C GLY A 251 -53.07 85.02 -75.00
N ARG A 252 -51.83 84.84 -75.47
CA ARG A 252 -51.17 85.70 -76.47
C ARG A 252 -51.63 85.34 -77.88
N VAL A 253 -51.75 84.05 -78.20
CA VAL A 253 -52.35 83.54 -79.44
C VAL A 253 -53.80 83.97 -79.56
N GLU A 254 -54.58 83.86 -78.49
CA GLU A 254 -56.00 84.23 -78.46
C GLU A 254 -56.20 85.76 -78.53
N ARG A 255 -55.28 86.54 -77.95
CA ARG A 255 -55.24 88.01 -78.11
C ARG A 255 -54.89 88.41 -79.54
N ILE A 256 -53.88 87.78 -80.14
CA ILE A 256 -53.53 87.97 -81.55
C ILE A 256 -54.70 87.59 -82.45
N ALA A 257 -55.39 86.47 -82.15
CA ALA A 257 -56.59 86.05 -82.86
C ALA A 257 -57.71 87.09 -82.78
N ARG A 258 -58.02 87.61 -81.58
CA ARG A 258 -58.98 88.71 -81.37
C ARG A 258 -58.54 90.02 -82.04
N GLU A 259 -57.24 90.30 -82.12
CA GLU A 259 -56.69 91.44 -82.86
C GLU A 259 -56.82 91.28 -84.36
N THR A 260 -56.55 90.09 -84.91
CA THR A 260 -56.80 89.79 -86.33
C THR A 260 -58.30 89.79 -86.64
N GLU A 261 -59.17 89.29 -85.76
CA GLU A 261 -60.62 89.42 -85.91
C GLU A 261 -61.08 90.88 -85.88
N ARG A 262 -60.49 91.72 -85.02
CA ARG A 262 -60.83 93.15 -84.96
C ARG A 262 -60.36 93.88 -86.22
N MET A 263 -59.13 93.64 -86.69
CA MET A 263 -58.65 94.18 -87.97
C MET A 263 -59.48 93.69 -89.15
N LEU A 264 -59.93 92.42 -89.13
CA LEU A 264 -60.83 91.88 -90.15
C LEU A 264 -62.20 92.59 -90.11
N ARG A 265 -62.79 92.81 -88.91
CA ARG A 265 -64.04 93.58 -88.76
C ARG A 265 -63.88 95.04 -89.19
N GLU A 266 -62.79 95.72 -88.82
CA GLU A 266 -62.51 97.10 -89.28
C GLU A 266 -62.33 97.17 -90.80
N HIS A 267 -61.71 96.16 -91.42
CA HIS A 267 -61.63 96.04 -92.89
C HIS A 267 -62.98 95.68 -93.55
N GLU A 268 -63.86 94.99 -92.84
CA GLU A 268 -65.21 94.63 -93.31
C GLU A 268 -66.16 95.85 -93.21
N GLU A 269 -66.15 96.58 -92.10
CA GLU A 269 -66.86 97.87 -91.94
C GLU A 269 -66.38 98.90 -92.97
N SER A 270 -65.06 99.04 -93.19
CA SER A 270 -64.52 99.96 -94.21
C SER A 270 -64.91 99.54 -95.64
N ARG A 271 -65.17 98.24 -95.88
CA ARG A 271 -65.69 97.73 -97.15
C ARG A 271 -67.19 97.95 -97.29
N GLU A 272 -67.95 97.85 -96.21
CA GLU A 272 -69.38 98.15 -96.16
C GLU A 272 -69.66 99.66 -96.33
N GLU A 273 -68.88 100.57 -95.72
CA GLU A 273 -68.96 102.01 -96.00
C GLU A 273 -68.69 102.32 -97.48
N MET A 274 -67.68 101.69 -98.07
CA MET A 274 -67.38 101.84 -99.51
C MET A 274 -68.51 101.32 -100.40
N GLN A 275 -69.16 100.22 -100.02
CA GLN A 275 -70.33 99.70 -100.71
C GLN A 275 -71.57 100.58 -100.51
N ALA A 276 -71.79 101.16 -99.33
CA ALA A 276 -72.87 102.09 -99.05
C ALA A 276 -72.74 103.38 -99.86
N HIS A 277 -71.54 103.95 -99.97
CA HIS A 277 -71.28 105.09 -100.85
C HIS A 277 -71.53 104.75 -102.34
N MET A 278 -71.07 103.59 -102.81
CA MET A 278 -71.32 103.14 -104.18
C MET A 278 -72.80 102.81 -104.45
N ALA A 279 -73.54 102.30 -103.45
CA ALA A 279 -74.97 102.08 -103.54
C ALA A 279 -75.75 103.41 -103.63
N HIS A 280 -75.36 104.43 -102.86
CA HIS A 280 -76.03 105.73 -102.91
C HIS A 280 -75.79 106.45 -104.26
N VAL A 281 -74.57 106.40 -104.80
CA VAL A 281 -74.27 106.94 -106.15
C VAL A 281 -75.03 106.18 -107.23
N ARG A 282 -75.13 104.85 -107.13
CA ARG A 282 -75.89 104.00 -108.07
C ARG A 282 -77.40 104.27 -108.00
N ASN A 283 -77.96 104.52 -106.81
CA ASN A 283 -79.38 104.88 -106.67
C ASN A 283 -79.67 106.27 -107.27
N SER A 284 -78.83 107.28 -107.00
CA SER A 284 -78.98 108.63 -107.55
C SER A 284 -78.84 108.73 -109.08
N LEU A 285 -78.23 107.74 -109.75
CA LEU A 285 -78.14 107.66 -111.21
C LEU A 285 -79.24 106.80 -111.86
N THR A 286 -79.97 105.97 -111.10
CA THR A 286 -81.00 105.07 -111.66
C THR A 286 -82.36 105.75 -111.83
N THR A 287 -82.65 106.82 -111.08
CA THR A 287 -83.90 107.61 -111.17
C THR A 287 -83.93 108.65 -112.29
N LEU A 288 -82.88 108.73 -113.13
CA LEU A 288 -82.83 109.59 -114.32
C LEU A 288 -82.92 108.83 -115.67
N THR A 289 -83.13 107.49 -115.66
CA THR A 289 -83.91 106.65 -116.62
C THR A 289 -83.70 105.13 -116.36
N GLY A 290 -84.64 104.20 -116.61
CA GLY A 290 -86.05 104.37 -116.99
C GLY A 290 -86.83 103.08 -117.39
N ARG A 291 -87.50 102.42 -116.41
CA ARG A 291 -88.61 101.43 -116.53
C ARG A 291 -88.35 99.98 -117.05
N ALA A 292 -88.50 99.02 -116.13
CA ALA A 292 -89.08 97.65 -116.22
C ALA A 292 -88.33 96.41 -116.82
N ALA A 293 -88.19 95.41 -115.91
CA ALA A 293 -88.51 93.95 -116.04
C ALA A 293 -87.51 92.91 -116.64
N ALA A 294 -87.72 91.65 -116.19
CA ALA A 294 -87.11 90.36 -116.57
C ALA A 294 -85.62 90.13 -116.19
N GLU A 295 -85.14 88.90 -115.89
CA GLU A 295 -85.72 87.66 -115.33
C GLU A 295 -84.53 86.74 -114.94
N GLY A 296 -84.68 85.84 -113.94
CA GLY A 296 -83.62 84.91 -113.51
C GLY A 296 -83.52 84.71 -112.01
#